data_AF-A0A915US48-F1
#
_entry.id   AF-A0A915US48-F1
#
_cell.length_a   1.000
_cell.length_b   1.000
_cell.length_c   1.000
_cell.angle_alpha   90.00
_cell.angle_beta   90.00
_cell.angle_gamma   90.00
#
_symmetry.space_group_name_H-M   'P 1'
#
loop_
_entity.id
_entity.type
_entity.pdbx_description
1 polymer ?
#
loop_
_entity_poly.entity_id
_entity_poly.type
_entity_poly.pdbx_seq_one_letter_code
_entity_poly.pdbx_strand_id
1 'polypeptide(L)'
;MKPARWTTRMVFLFYSRPLFRAWEIVCNHAARLVAHRARMRSLQCSRAWAELNLRRMEIQRGLGAISNSHAHVCATCGHCCKGARERDAFLDRVIQQPDTEHIRARRRTGQMVGLTLAQAQGALLHVGVPHASGCCNELTCQGCRLPQTHRPMQCLAYFCGAAAQALSQEECEEGIRLLRALMRLQWDAVRLAFRSRFGRLK
;
A
#
# COMPACT_ATOMS: atom_id res chain seq x y z
N MET A 1 14.77 -23.32 6.38
CA MET A 1 14.21 -22.19 7.16
C MET A 1 13.32 -22.75 8.27
N LYS A 2 13.39 -22.19 9.48
CA LYS A 2 12.54 -22.64 10.60
C LYS A 2 11.12 -22.06 10.43
N PRO A 3 10.06 -22.88 10.60
CA PRO A 3 8.70 -22.36 10.57
C PRO A 3 8.50 -21.34 11.70
N ALA A 4 7.70 -20.30 11.44
CA ALA A 4 7.42 -19.30 12.46
C ALA A 4 6.66 -19.90 13.66
N ARG A 5 7.02 -19.45 14.86
CA ARG A 5 6.29 -19.77 16.09
C ARG A 5 4.84 -19.30 15.95
N TRP A 6 3.91 -20.05 16.52
CA TRP A 6 2.47 -19.74 16.43
C TRP A 6 2.16 -18.31 16.91
N THR A 7 2.78 -17.87 18.00
CA THR A 7 2.64 -16.50 18.53
C THR A 7 3.07 -15.44 17.51
N THR A 8 4.25 -15.57 16.92
CA THR A 8 4.75 -14.66 15.87
C THR A 8 3.80 -14.60 14.69
N ARG A 9 3.29 -15.76 14.23
CA ARG A 9 2.33 -15.82 13.11
C ARG A 9 1.03 -15.10 13.43
N MET A 10 0.50 -15.29 14.65
CA MET A 10 -0.71 -14.60 15.08
C MET A 10 -0.51 -13.09 15.15
N VAL A 11 0.62 -12.64 15.67
CA VAL A 11 0.99 -11.22 15.66
C VAL A 11 1.09 -10.70 14.22
N PHE A 12 1.81 -11.39 13.34
CA PHE A 12 1.93 -11.01 11.93
C PHE A 12 0.57 -10.91 11.24
N LEU A 13 -0.32 -11.89 11.44
CA LEU A 13 -1.68 -11.87 10.89
C LEU A 13 -2.52 -10.72 11.45
N PHE A 14 -2.41 -10.44 12.74
CA PHE A 14 -3.09 -9.32 13.39
C PHE A 14 -2.63 -7.98 12.79
N TYR A 15 -1.31 -7.79 12.63
CA TYR A 15 -0.75 -6.60 12.00
C TYR A 15 -1.16 -6.48 10.53
N SER A 16 -1.07 -7.55 9.73
CA SER A 16 -1.29 -7.52 8.28
C SER A 16 -2.76 -7.39 7.85
N ARG A 17 -3.72 -7.74 8.72
CA ARG A 17 -5.16 -7.68 8.40
C ARG A 17 -5.95 -6.72 9.29
N PRO A 18 -6.42 -7.11 10.49
CA PRO A 18 -7.36 -6.28 11.24
C PRO A 18 -6.75 -4.95 11.66
N LEU A 19 -5.51 -4.96 12.17
CA LEU A 19 -4.89 -3.72 12.66
C LEU A 19 -4.55 -2.78 11.51
N PHE A 20 -3.85 -3.25 10.47
CA PHE A 20 -3.54 -2.41 9.31
C PHE A 20 -4.81 -1.85 8.66
N ARG A 21 -5.88 -2.65 8.55
CA ARG A 21 -7.15 -2.17 7.98
C ARG A 21 -7.78 -1.07 8.81
N ALA A 22 -7.88 -1.26 10.12
CA ALA A 22 -8.43 -0.24 11.02
C ALA A 22 -7.58 1.05 10.95
N TRP A 23 -6.26 0.90 11.00
CA TRP A 23 -5.32 2.02 10.94
C TRP A 23 -5.38 2.78 9.61
N GLU A 24 -5.44 2.05 8.50
CA GLU A 24 -5.60 2.61 7.16
C GLU A 24 -6.88 3.46 7.10
N ILE A 25 -8.02 2.94 7.58
CA ILE A 25 -9.28 3.68 7.59
C ILE A 25 -9.12 4.97 8.41
N VAL A 26 -8.64 4.86 9.65
CA VAL A 26 -8.47 6.02 10.55
C VAL A 26 -7.58 7.09 9.91
N CYS A 27 -6.40 6.71 9.41
CA CYS A 27 -5.44 7.65 8.83
C CYS A 27 -5.99 8.30 7.55
N ASN A 28 -6.66 7.53 6.68
CA ASN A 28 -7.26 8.08 5.47
C ASN A 28 -8.34 9.12 5.78
N HIS A 29 -9.22 8.84 6.74
CA HIS A 29 -10.26 9.77 7.14
C HIS A 29 -9.68 11.01 7.84
N ALA A 30 -8.74 10.82 8.77
CA ALA A 30 -8.08 11.91 9.48
C ALA A 30 -7.35 12.86 8.50
N ALA A 31 -6.46 12.32 7.66
CA ALA A 31 -5.70 13.10 6.69
C ALA A 31 -6.62 13.90 5.75
N ARG A 32 -7.72 13.28 5.28
CA ARG A 32 -8.68 13.94 4.40
C ARG A 32 -9.37 15.13 5.08
N LEU A 33 -9.72 15.01 6.36
CA LEU A 33 -10.38 16.10 7.11
C LEU A 33 -9.46 17.29 7.32
N VAL A 34 -8.16 17.03 7.51
CA VAL A 34 -7.17 18.06 7.86
C VAL A 34 -6.33 18.54 6.69
N ALA A 35 -6.41 17.94 5.49
CA ALA A 35 -5.64 18.37 4.32
C ALA A 35 -6.10 19.73 3.78
N HIS A 36 -5.15 20.60 3.41
CA HIS A 36 -5.42 21.85 2.70
C HIS A 36 -4.87 21.81 1.27
N ARG A 37 -5.75 21.64 0.28
CA ARG A 37 -5.39 21.30 -1.12
C ARG A 37 -4.35 22.24 -1.74
N ALA A 38 -4.57 23.55 -1.67
CA ALA A 38 -3.65 24.51 -2.29
C ALA A 38 -2.25 24.49 -1.65
N ARG A 39 -2.16 24.20 -0.35
CA ARG A 39 -0.89 24.23 0.39
C ARG A 39 -0.12 22.93 0.28
N MET A 40 -0.82 21.80 0.07
CA MET A 40 -0.16 20.53 -0.25
C MET A 40 0.67 20.62 -1.54
N ARG A 41 0.33 21.53 -2.45
CA ARG A 41 1.05 21.81 -3.70
C ARG A 41 2.23 22.78 -3.56
N SER A 42 2.43 23.35 -2.37
CA SER A 42 3.59 24.22 -2.13
C SER A 42 4.89 23.40 -2.26
N LEU A 43 5.96 24.03 -2.76
CA LEU A 43 7.27 23.38 -2.96
C LEU A 43 7.76 22.66 -1.69
N GLN A 44 7.57 23.26 -0.52
CA GLN A 44 7.99 22.67 0.76
C GLN A 44 7.17 21.43 1.12
N CYS A 45 5.84 21.48 0.99
CA CYS A 45 5.00 20.29 1.20
C CYS A 45 5.34 19.19 0.18
N SER A 46 5.55 19.54 -1.09
CA SER A 46 5.89 18.59 -2.14
C SER A 46 7.17 17.81 -1.86
N ARG A 47 8.21 18.47 -1.32
CA ARG A 47 9.45 17.78 -0.88
C ARG A 47 9.18 16.78 0.24
N ALA A 48 8.42 17.16 1.26
CA ALA A 48 8.08 16.28 2.36
C ALA A 48 7.21 15.08 1.92
N TRP A 49 6.29 15.30 0.97
CA TRP A 49 5.52 14.21 0.35
C TRP A 49 6.41 13.27 -0.44
N ALA A 50 7.36 13.80 -1.22
CA ALA A 50 8.31 12.98 -1.98
C ALA A 50 9.18 12.11 -1.07
N GLU A 51 9.67 12.65 0.05
CA GLU A 51 10.42 11.90 1.06
C GLU A 51 9.58 10.76 1.67
N LEU A 52 8.32 11.04 2.03
CA LEU A 52 7.40 10.01 2.47
C LEU A 52 7.17 8.94 1.39
N ASN A 53 7.07 9.33 0.13
CA ASN A 53 6.90 8.38 -0.96
C ASN A 53 8.12 7.47 -1.13
N LEU A 54 9.34 8.00 -1.01
CA LEU A 54 10.57 7.19 -1.06
C LEU A 54 10.60 6.14 0.06
N ARG A 55 10.30 6.56 1.31
CA ARG A 55 10.18 5.64 2.45
C ARG A 55 9.09 4.59 2.22
N ARG A 56 7.95 4.99 1.64
CA ARG A 56 6.85 4.07 1.29
C ARG A 56 7.32 3.02 0.29
N MET A 57 8.01 3.44 -0.77
CA MET A 57 8.52 2.55 -1.80
C MET A 57 9.50 1.54 -1.21
N GLU A 58 10.41 1.96 -0.32
CA GLU A 58 11.35 1.07 0.36
C GLU A 58 10.64 0.00 1.19
N ILE A 59 9.68 0.40 2.03
CA ILE A 59 8.89 -0.54 2.84
C ILE A 59 8.12 -1.51 1.93
N GLN A 60 7.56 -1.03 0.82
CA GLN A 60 6.84 -1.84 -0.15
C GLN A 60 7.75 -2.82 -0.90
N ARG A 61 9.02 -2.49 -1.18
CA ARG A 61 9.97 -3.46 -1.71
C ARG A 61 10.23 -4.58 -0.72
N GLY A 62 10.42 -4.26 0.57
CA GLY A 62 10.60 -5.27 1.62
C GLY A 62 9.40 -6.22 1.74
N LEU A 63 8.19 -5.67 1.84
CA LEU A 63 6.95 -6.47 1.88
C LEU A 63 6.76 -7.28 0.60
N GLY A 64 7.10 -6.69 -0.54
CA GLY A 64 7.05 -7.32 -1.83
C GLY A 64 8.02 -8.49 -1.99
N ALA A 65 9.24 -8.39 -1.43
CA ALA A 65 10.19 -9.49 -1.41
C ALA A 65 9.64 -10.71 -0.65
N ILE A 66 9.07 -10.48 0.55
CA ILE A 66 8.39 -11.53 1.33
C ILE A 66 7.19 -12.11 0.56
N SER A 67 6.38 -11.27 -0.08
CA SER A 67 5.24 -11.77 -0.86
C SER A 67 5.68 -12.59 -2.08
N ASN A 68 6.77 -12.21 -2.74
CA ASN A 68 7.25 -12.86 -3.95
C ASN A 68 7.90 -14.23 -3.65
N SER A 69 8.61 -14.38 -2.53
CA SER A 69 9.18 -15.68 -2.13
C SER A 69 8.11 -16.76 -1.94
N HIS A 70 6.86 -16.35 -1.71
CA HIS A 70 5.70 -17.23 -1.51
C HIS A 70 4.62 -17.07 -2.60
N ALA A 71 4.98 -16.63 -3.81
CA ALA A 71 4.02 -16.41 -4.90
C ALA A 71 3.22 -17.69 -5.26
N HIS A 72 3.82 -18.86 -5.12
CA HIS A 72 3.16 -20.16 -5.32
C HIS A 72 1.95 -20.36 -4.38
N VAL A 73 2.03 -19.88 -3.14
CA VAL A 73 0.91 -19.92 -2.18
C VAL A 73 -0.25 -19.04 -2.66
N CYS A 74 0.08 -17.87 -3.21
CA CYS A 74 -0.91 -16.97 -3.79
C CYS A 74 -1.60 -17.56 -5.02
N ALA A 75 -0.86 -18.28 -5.88
CA ALA A 75 -1.42 -18.98 -7.04
C ALA A 75 -2.42 -20.07 -6.61
N THR A 76 -2.13 -20.80 -5.54
CA THR A 76 -3.02 -21.85 -5.01
C THR A 76 -4.23 -21.28 -4.29
N CYS A 77 -4.04 -20.28 -3.40
CA CYS A 77 -5.16 -19.75 -2.62
C CYS A 77 -6.00 -18.73 -3.41
N GLY A 78 -5.42 -17.79 -4.15
CA GLY A 78 -6.15 -16.84 -5.01
C GLY A 78 -7.16 -15.90 -4.32
N HIS A 79 -7.29 -15.90 -2.99
CA HIS A 79 -8.35 -15.16 -2.28
C HIS A 79 -8.00 -13.68 -2.03
N CYS A 80 -6.73 -13.38 -1.79
CA CYS A 80 -6.29 -12.04 -1.35
C CYS A 80 -6.64 -10.94 -2.33
N CYS A 81 -6.70 -11.23 -3.64
CA CYS A 81 -6.97 -10.23 -4.68
C CYS A 81 -8.46 -10.08 -5.03
N LYS A 82 -9.34 -10.96 -4.53
CA LYS A 82 -10.77 -10.98 -4.85
C LYS A 82 -11.63 -10.09 -3.93
N GLY A 83 -11.26 -9.98 -2.66
CA GLY A 83 -12.17 -9.46 -1.61
C GLY A 83 -12.39 -7.94 -1.53
N ALA A 84 -11.63 -7.13 -2.25
CA ALA A 84 -11.82 -5.67 -2.29
C ALA A 84 -11.30 -5.14 -3.62
N ARG A 85 -12.23 -4.82 -4.52
CA ARG A 85 -11.94 -4.11 -5.77
C ARG A 85 -11.47 -2.69 -5.44
N GLU A 86 -10.50 -2.19 -6.19
CA GLU A 86 -10.03 -0.78 -6.12
C GLU A 86 -9.52 -0.34 -4.73
N ARG A 87 -8.38 -0.91 -4.31
CA ARG A 87 -7.74 -0.64 -3.01
C ARG A 87 -7.01 0.70 -2.91
N ASP A 88 -7.27 1.59 -3.84
CA ASP A 88 -6.63 2.89 -3.93
C ASP A 88 -7.24 3.84 -2.89
N ALA A 89 -6.53 4.06 -1.78
CA ALA A 89 -6.97 4.91 -0.67
C ALA A 89 -6.49 6.36 -0.84
N PHE A 90 -7.10 7.31 -0.13
CA PHE A 90 -6.74 8.73 -0.20
C PHE A 90 -5.25 8.98 0.07
N LEU A 91 -4.71 8.44 1.16
CA LEU A 91 -3.31 8.58 1.52
C LEU A 91 -2.38 7.95 0.49
N ASP A 92 -2.73 6.77 -0.05
CA ASP A 92 -1.95 6.13 -1.11
C ASP A 92 -1.78 7.06 -2.32
N ARG A 93 -2.87 7.71 -2.74
CA ARG A 93 -2.85 8.66 -3.86
C ARG A 93 -2.06 9.91 -3.53
N VAL A 94 -2.33 10.56 -2.40
CA VAL A 94 -1.67 11.84 -2.06
C VAL A 94 -0.18 11.66 -1.80
N ILE A 95 0.24 10.55 -1.21
CA ILE A 95 1.67 10.28 -1.01
C ILE A 95 2.37 10.09 -2.36
N GLN A 96 1.74 9.41 -3.32
CA GLN A 96 2.33 9.16 -4.64
C GLN A 96 2.24 10.37 -5.57
N GLN A 97 1.14 11.11 -5.50
CA GLN A 97 0.79 12.22 -6.37
C GLN A 97 -0.02 13.27 -5.56
N PRO A 98 0.65 14.21 -4.88
CA PRO A 98 0.00 15.18 -3.97
C PRO A 98 -1.02 16.11 -4.63
N ASP A 99 -0.91 16.31 -5.94
CA ASP A 99 -1.79 17.14 -6.76
C ASP A 99 -3.06 16.43 -7.22
N THR A 100 -3.22 15.13 -6.93
CA THR A 100 -4.37 14.31 -7.30
C THR A 100 -5.73 14.96 -6.97
N GLU A 101 -6.64 14.95 -7.95
CA GLU A 101 -7.99 15.50 -7.80
C GLU A 101 -8.92 14.58 -6.98
N HIS A 102 -8.53 13.31 -6.81
CA HIS A 102 -9.33 12.29 -6.15
C HIS A 102 -9.14 12.30 -4.62
N ILE A 103 -9.91 13.15 -3.96
CA ILE A 103 -9.84 13.39 -2.51
C ILE A 103 -10.70 12.46 -1.63
N ARG A 104 -11.54 11.60 -2.22
CA ARG A 104 -12.44 10.72 -1.45
C ARG A 104 -11.66 9.59 -0.79
N ALA A 105 -12.18 9.01 0.29
CA ALA A 105 -11.48 7.94 1.02
C ALA A 105 -11.15 6.72 0.13
N ARG A 106 -12.03 6.43 -0.84
CA ARG A 106 -11.83 5.42 -1.89
C ARG A 106 -12.05 6.06 -3.25
N ARG A 107 -11.33 5.58 -4.25
CA ARG A 107 -11.64 5.88 -5.65
C ARG A 107 -12.99 5.22 -6.00
N ARG A 108 -13.84 5.92 -6.76
CA ARG A 108 -15.09 5.38 -7.31
C ARG A 108 -15.03 5.18 -8.83
N THR A 109 -14.17 5.92 -9.51
CA THR A 109 -14.03 5.98 -10.97
C THR A 109 -12.59 6.40 -11.32
N GLY A 110 -12.14 6.13 -12.55
CA GLY A 110 -10.82 6.57 -13.06
C GLY A 110 -9.71 5.53 -12.91
N GLN A 111 -8.51 5.86 -13.40
CA GLN A 111 -7.32 5.02 -13.31
C GLN A 111 -6.66 5.12 -11.92
N MET A 112 -5.82 4.14 -11.58
CA MET A 112 -5.10 4.15 -10.30
C MET A 112 -3.92 5.08 -10.44
N VAL A 113 -3.63 5.92 -9.43
CA VAL A 113 -2.43 6.77 -9.46
C VAL A 113 -1.18 5.93 -9.76
N GLY A 114 -1.07 4.76 -9.12
CA GLY A 114 0.00 3.80 -9.39
C GLY A 114 0.05 3.29 -10.84
N LEU A 115 -1.09 3.13 -11.51
CA LEU A 115 -1.17 2.73 -12.92
C LEU A 115 -0.67 3.86 -13.82
N THR A 116 -1.19 5.08 -13.63
CA THR A 116 -0.78 6.26 -14.42
C THR A 116 0.71 6.52 -14.28
N LEU A 117 1.24 6.43 -13.06
CA LEU A 117 2.68 6.60 -12.80
C LEU A 117 3.51 5.48 -13.45
N ALA A 118 3.10 4.21 -13.32
CA ALA A 118 3.82 3.10 -13.93
C ALA A 118 3.79 3.15 -15.47
N GLN A 119 2.70 3.63 -16.07
CA GLN A 119 2.60 3.88 -17.52
C GLN A 119 3.54 5.00 -17.96
N ALA A 120 3.52 6.14 -17.28
CA ALA A 120 4.39 7.27 -17.59
C ALA A 120 5.88 6.91 -17.49
N GLN A 121 6.23 5.96 -16.62
CA GLN A 121 7.60 5.47 -16.44
C GLN A 121 7.96 4.26 -17.34
N GLY A 122 7.01 3.74 -18.14
CA GLY A 122 7.24 2.52 -18.92
C GLY A 122 7.50 1.27 -18.07
N ALA A 123 7.06 1.26 -16.81
CA ALA A 123 7.37 0.24 -15.80
C ALA A 123 6.25 -0.79 -15.58
N LEU A 124 5.24 -0.83 -16.45
CA LEU A 124 4.17 -1.81 -16.36
C LEU A 124 4.69 -3.23 -16.57
N LEU A 125 4.24 -4.13 -15.70
CA LEU A 125 4.48 -5.56 -15.81
C LEU A 125 3.34 -6.22 -16.59
N HIS A 126 3.63 -7.38 -17.20
CA HIS A 126 2.66 -8.23 -17.88
C HIS A 126 1.83 -7.47 -18.93
N VAL A 127 2.47 -6.59 -19.71
CA VAL A 127 1.83 -5.87 -20.81
C VAL A 127 1.33 -6.87 -21.85
N GLY A 128 0.10 -6.68 -22.33
CA GLY A 128 -0.55 -7.59 -23.28
C GLY A 128 -1.20 -8.83 -22.66
N VAL A 129 -0.99 -9.10 -21.35
CA VAL A 129 -1.63 -10.23 -20.67
C VAL A 129 -3.07 -9.89 -20.27
N PRO A 130 -4.06 -10.74 -20.58
CA PRO A 130 -5.45 -10.50 -20.21
C PRO A 130 -5.67 -10.36 -18.71
N HIS A 131 -6.70 -9.56 -18.36
CA HIS A 131 -7.13 -9.36 -16.99
C HIS A 131 -7.77 -10.62 -16.40
N ALA A 132 -7.52 -10.87 -15.12
CA ALA A 132 -8.14 -11.96 -14.39
C ALA A 132 -9.61 -11.64 -14.08
N SER A 133 -10.53 -12.50 -14.52
CA SER A 133 -11.97 -12.32 -14.29
C SER A 133 -12.31 -12.26 -12.80
N GLY A 134 -13.25 -11.38 -12.44
CA GLY A 134 -13.74 -11.21 -11.06
C GLY A 134 -12.75 -10.59 -10.07
N CYS A 135 -11.54 -10.20 -10.52
CA CYS A 135 -10.48 -9.64 -9.68
C CYS A 135 -10.34 -8.11 -9.85
N CYS A 136 -9.36 -7.51 -9.17
CA CYS A 136 -8.95 -6.13 -9.45
C CYS A 136 -8.51 -5.98 -10.92
N ASN A 137 -8.82 -4.84 -11.54
CA ASN A 137 -8.46 -4.54 -12.94
C ASN A 137 -6.95 -4.61 -13.20
N GLU A 138 -6.09 -4.47 -12.19
CA GLU A 138 -4.64 -4.56 -12.40
C GLU A 138 -4.07 -5.98 -12.23
N LEU A 139 -4.92 -6.98 -11.99
CA LEU A 139 -4.52 -8.38 -11.84
C LEU A 139 -4.66 -9.13 -13.16
N THR A 140 -3.64 -9.93 -13.50
CA THR A 140 -3.61 -10.87 -14.62
C THR A 140 -3.37 -12.28 -14.12
N CYS A 141 -3.43 -13.27 -15.01
CA CYS A 141 -3.03 -14.65 -14.68
C CYS A 141 -1.55 -14.78 -14.30
N GLN A 142 -0.70 -13.83 -14.68
CA GLN A 142 0.73 -13.81 -14.34
C GLN A 142 1.05 -12.98 -13.08
N GLY A 143 0.05 -12.36 -12.46
CA GLY A 143 0.21 -11.49 -11.30
C GLY A 143 -0.27 -10.05 -11.56
N CYS A 144 0.06 -9.15 -10.64
CA CYS A 144 -0.35 -7.75 -10.75
C CYS A 144 0.58 -6.97 -11.69
N ARG A 145 -0.02 -6.23 -12.63
CA ARG A 145 0.66 -5.39 -13.63
C ARG A 145 1.42 -4.21 -13.04
N LEU A 146 1.08 -3.82 -11.82
CA LEU A 146 1.80 -2.77 -11.12
C LEU A 146 3.05 -3.34 -10.46
N PRO A 147 4.23 -2.72 -10.62
CA PRO A 147 5.38 -3.03 -9.80
C PRO A 147 5.07 -2.73 -8.33
N GLN A 148 5.75 -3.42 -7.41
CA GLN A 148 5.46 -3.36 -5.97
C GLN A 148 5.41 -1.92 -5.43
N THR A 149 6.34 -1.07 -5.87
CA THR A 149 6.44 0.33 -5.46
C THR A 149 5.26 1.20 -5.90
N HIS A 150 4.48 0.78 -6.90
CA HIS A 150 3.33 1.52 -7.42
C HIS A 150 1.99 0.92 -6.97
N ARG A 151 2.01 -0.23 -6.29
CA ARG A 151 0.80 -0.82 -5.71
C ARG A 151 0.31 0.04 -4.54
N PRO A 152 -1.01 0.10 -4.26
CA PRO A 152 -1.53 0.63 -3.01
C PRO A 152 -0.91 -0.10 -1.82
N MET A 153 -0.65 0.61 -0.72
CA MET A 153 -0.07 0.06 0.51
C MET A 153 -0.84 -1.17 1.00
N GLN A 154 -2.17 -1.14 0.92
CA GLN A 154 -3.04 -2.27 1.30
C GLN A 154 -2.76 -3.56 0.50
N CYS A 155 -2.33 -3.45 -0.75
CA CYS A 155 -2.04 -4.62 -1.59
C CYS A 155 -0.80 -5.40 -1.13
N LEU A 156 0.15 -4.73 -0.47
CA LEU A 156 1.38 -5.35 0.03
C LEU A 156 1.36 -5.60 1.53
N ALA A 157 0.49 -4.92 2.27
CA ALA A 157 0.30 -5.16 3.70
C ALA A 157 -0.55 -6.42 3.99
N TYR A 158 -1.43 -6.82 3.07
CA TYR A 158 -2.42 -7.86 3.32
C TYR A 158 -1.88 -9.28 3.06
N PHE A 159 -1.77 -10.09 4.12
CA PHE A 159 -1.43 -11.51 4.04
C PHE A 159 -2.60 -12.36 4.57
N CYS A 160 -2.97 -13.43 3.86
CA CYS A 160 -3.96 -14.39 4.35
C CYS A 160 -3.33 -15.44 5.28
N GLY A 161 -4.19 -16.25 5.93
CA GLY A 161 -3.73 -17.34 6.81
C GLY A 161 -2.79 -18.32 6.09
N ALA A 162 -3.11 -18.71 4.85
CA ALA A 162 -2.26 -19.59 4.06
C ALA A 162 -0.88 -18.98 3.78
N ALA A 163 -0.83 -17.70 3.40
CA ALA A 163 0.44 -17.00 3.20
C ALA A 163 1.25 -16.93 4.50
N ALA A 164 0.63 -16.56 5.62
CA ALA A 164 1.31 -16.48 6.91
C ALA A 164 1.80 -17.85 7.45
N GLN A 165 1.12 -18.95 7.09
CA GLN A 165 1.57 -20.31 7.44
C GLN A 165 2.87 -20.68 6.72
N ALA A 166 3.02 -20.26 5.46
CA ALA A 166 4.20 -20.53 4.64
C ALA A 166 5.43 -19.71 5.06
N LEU A 167 5.25 -18.59 5.76
CA LEU A 167 6.35 -17.75 6.22
C LEU A 167 7.21 -18.43 7.30
N SER A 168 8.51 -18.22 7.19
CA SER A 168 9.49 -18.49 8.24
C SER A 168 9.41 -17.50 9.39
N GLN A 169 10.08 -17.82 10.51
CA GLN A 169 10.16 -16.94 11.67
C GLN A 169 10.73 -15.56 11.31
N GLU A 170 11.82 -15.53 10.56
CA GLU A 170 12.51 -14.29 10.13
C GLU A 170 11.62 -13.44 9.22
N GLU A 171 10.92 -14.07 8.26
CA GLU A 171 9.98 -13.38 7.38
C GLU A 171 8.78 -12.80 8.14
N CYS A 172 8.27 -13.50 9.16
CA CYS A 172 7.22 -12.97 10.01
C CYS A 172 7.70 -11.77 10.83
N GLU A 173 8.89 -11.83 11.44
CA GLU A 173 9.45 -10.74 12.23
C GLU A 173 9.74 -9.50 11.37
N GLU A 174 10.37 -9.71 10.22
CA GLU A 174 10.64 -8.65 9.25
C GLU A 174 9.34 -8.07 8.69
N GLY A 175 8.37 -8.93 8.37
CA GLY A 175 7.03 -8.52 7.97
C GLY A 175 6.34 -7.65 9.02
N ILE A 176 6.39 -8.02 10.31
CA ILE A 176 5.87 -7.20 11.41
C ILE A 176 6.59 -5.84 11.47
N ARG A 177 7.92 -5.81 11.35
CA ARG A 177 8.70 -4.58 11.36
C ARG A 177 8.28 -3.64 10.23
N LEU A 178 8.16 -4.17 9.01
CA LEU A 178 7.74 -3.43 7.83
C LEU A 178 6.29 -2.94 7.92
N LEU A 179 5.36 -3.76 8.42
CA LEU A 179 3.96 -3.36 8.65
C LEU A 179 3.87 -2.23 9.67
N ARG A 180 4.63 -2.29 10.76
CA ARG A 180 4.72 -1.20 11.75
C ARG A 180 5.29 0.08 11.13
N ALA A 181 6.33 -0.04 10.31
CA ALA A 181 6.91 1.10 9.58
C ALA A 181 5.88 1.73 8.63
N LEU A 182 5.08 0.91 7.94
CA LEU A 182 4.04 1.37 7.03
C LEU A 182 2.91 2.11 7.76
N MET A 183 2.48 1.60 8.92
CA MET A 183 1.49 2.29 9.76
C MET A 183 2.02 3.61 10.33
N ARG A 184 3.29 3.67 10.74
CA ARG A 184 3.94 4.94 11.13
C ARG A 184 3.98 5.92 9.97
N LEU A 185 4.29 5.45 8.77
CA LEU A 185 4.29 6.27 7.56
C LEU A 185 2.91 6.86 7.24
N GLN A 186 1.84 6.09 7.42
CA GLN A 186 0.47 6.60 7.29
C GLN A 186 0.18 7.72 8.31
N TRP A 187 0.68 7.60 9.54
CA TRP A 187 0.56 8.66 10.54
C TRP A 187 1.39 9.89 10.21
N ASP A 188 2.63 9.71 9.75
CA ASP A 188 3.48 10.82 9.29
C ASP A 188 2.79 11.60 8.16
N ALA A 189 2.09 10.91 7.25
CA ALA A 189 1.28 11.53 6.21
C ALA A 189 0.09 12.34 6.78
N VAL A 190 -0.60 11.84 7.83
CA VAL A 190 -1.64 12.60 8.54
C VAL A 190 -1.06 13.87 9.16
N ARG A 191 0.11 13.77 9.80
CA ARG A 191 0.81 14.92 10.41
C ARG A 191 1.20 15.95 9.35
N LEU A 192 1.67 15.50 8.18
CA LEU A 192 2.00 16.39 7.07
C LEU A 192 0.75 17.07 6.50
N ALA A 193 -0.35 16.34 6.34
CA ALA A 193 -1.65 16.91 5.96
C ALA A 193 -2.11 17.96 6.98
N PHE A 194 -2.01 17.69 8.28
CA PHE A 194 -2.34 18.64 9.34
C PHE A 194 -1.47 19.91 9.27
N ARG A 195 -0.15 19.75 9.10
CA ARG A 195 0.80 20.88 8.93
C ARG A 195 0.46 21.72 7.70
N SER A 196 0.00 21.10 6.62
CA SER A 196 -0.42 21.86 5.42
C SER A 196 -1.58 22.81 5.70
N ARG A 197 -2.44 22.52 6.68
CA ARG A 197 -3.62 23.32 7.02
C ARG A 197 -3.37 24.31 8.15
N PHE A 198 -2.79 23.85 9.25
CA PHE A 198 -2.67 24.63 10.49
C PHE A 198 -1.23 25.06 10.81
N GLY A 199 -0.24 24.47 10.14
CA GLY A 199 1.16 24.84 10.33
C GLY A 199 1.53 26.12 9.57
N ARG A 200 2.42 26.93 10.15
CA ARG A 200 3.26 27.81 9.34
C ARG A 200 4.31 26.91 8.69
N LEU A 201 4.20 26.73 7.38
CA LEU A 201 5.27 26.22 6.55
C LEU A 201 6.37 27.31 6.58
N LYS A 202 7.35 27.15 7.48
CA LYS A 202 8.50 28.04 7.60
C LYS A 202 9.53 27.67 6.56
#